data_AF-A0A7H0F1M4-F1
#
_entry.id   AF-A0A7H0F1M4-F1
#
_cell.length_a   1.000
_cell.length_b   1.000
_cell.length_c   1.000
_cell.angle_alpha   90.00
_cell.angle_beta   90.00
_cell.angle_gamma   90.00
#
_symmetry.space_group_name_H-M   'P 1'
#
loop_
_entity.id
_entity.type
_entity.pdbx_description
1 polymer ?
#
loop_
_entity_poly.entity_id
_entity_poly.type
_entity_poly.pdbx_seq_one_letter_code
_entity_poly.pdbx_strand_id
1 'polypeptide(L)' 'MHNNALKISICIPTYNAEKFIRTTISSCLEQTQAPYEILLSDDGSSDRCWQSS' A
#
# COMPACT_ATOMS: atom_id res chain seq x y z
N MET A 1 17.42 -24.25 8.49
CA MET A 1 16.10 -23.83 8.97
C MET A 1 15.40 -23.14 7.81
N HIS A 2 14.24 -23.61 7.36
CA HIS A 2 13.46 -22.87 6.36
C HIS A 2 12.79 -21.70 7.09
N ASN A 3 13.27 -20.48 6.84
CA ASN A 3 12.67 -19.27 7.37
C ASN A 3 11.35 -19.04 6.61
N ASN A 4 10.27 -19.66 7.08
CA ASN A 4 8.94 -19.53 6.50
C ASN A 4 8.30 -18.22 6.97
N ALA A 5 8.95 -17.09 6.66
CA ALA A 5 8.41 -15.77 6.94
C ALA A 5 7.04 -15.66 6.25
N LEU A 6 6.02 -15.27 7.01
CA LEU A 6 4.64 -15.15 6.50
C LEU A 6 4.61 -14.17 5.33
N LYS A 7 4.12 -14.57 4.16
CA LYS A 7 3.92 -13.60 3.07
C LYS A 7 2.66 -12.80 3.36
N ILE A 8 2.83 -11.49 3.54
CA ILE A 8 1.74 -10.56 3.82
C ILE A 8 1.50 -9.73 2.56
N SER A 9 0.28 -9.75 2.03
CA SER A 9 -0.15 -8.90 0.92
C SER A 9 -1.11 -7.84 1.47
N ILE A 10 -0.89 -6.57 1.10
CA ILE A 10 -1.73 -5.45 1.54
C ILE A 10 -2.48 -4.90 0.33
N CYS A 11 -3.82 -4.90 0.38
CA CYS A 11 -4.66 -4.31 -0.66
C CYS A 11 -5.24 -2.98 -0.16
N ILE A 12 -4.98 -1.90 -0.90
CA ILE A 12 -5.43 -0.54 -0.56
C ILE A 12 -6.36 -0.04 -1.67
N PRO A 13 -7.69 -0.14 -1.48
CA PRO A 13 -8.63 0.55 -2.35
C PRO A 13 -8.55 2.06 -2.09
N THR A 14 -8.51 2.86 -3.15
CA THR A 14 -8.44 4.33 -3.03
C THR A 14 -9.46 5.04 -3.90
N TYR A 15 -9.99 6.14 -3.39
CA TYR A 15 -10.84 7.08 -4.13
C TYR A 15 -10.59 8.49 -3.58
N ASN A 16 -10.06 9.38 -4.41
CA ASN A 16 -9.62 10.73 -4.05
C ASN A 16 -8.69 10.79 -2.81
N ALA A 17 -7.69 9.91 -2.76
CA ALA A 17 -6.82 9.71 -1.59
C ALA A 17 -5.39 10.28 -1.76
N GLU A 18 -5.13 11.17 -2.72
CA GLU A 18 -3.79 11.73 -3.03
C GLU A 18 -3.08 12.26 -1.77
N LYS A 19 -3.82 12.87 -0.85
CA LYS A 19 -3.27 13.45 0.39
C LYS A 19 -2.74 12.42 1.38
N PHE A 20 -3.25 11.20 1.35
CA PHE A 20 -2.99 10.18 2.37
C PHE A 20 -2.18 9.01 1.84
N ILE A 21 -2.25 8.74 0.55
CA ILE A 21 -1.74 7.49 -0.03
C ILE A 21 -0.25 7.28 0.22
N ARG A 22 0.54 8.35 0.15
CA ARG A 22 1.97 8.30 0.43
C ARG A 22 2.27 7.91 1.88
N THR A 23 1.58 8.53 2.84
CA THR A 23 1.73 8.23 4.26
C THR A 23 1.25 6.82 4.58
N THR A 24 0.17 6.36 3.94
CA THR A 24 -0.34 4.99 4.08
C THR A 24 0.69 3.98 3.60
N ILE A 25 1.27 4.17 2.41
CA ILE A 25 2.31 3.28 1.87
C ILE A 25 3.54 3.26 2.79
N SER A 26 4.04 4.43 3.22
CA SER A 26 5.15 4.53 4.18
C SER A 26 4.86 3.75 5.47
N SER A 27 3.67 3.92 6.03
CA SER A 27 3.27 3.21 7.26
C SER A 27 3.20 1.69 7.07
N CYS A 28 2.75 1.21 5.90
CA CYS A 28 2.74 -0.21 5.57
C CYS A 28 4.16 -0.79 5.46
N LEU A 29 5.11 -0.03 4.90
CA LEU A 29 6.50 -0.47 4.75
C LEU A 29 7.27 -0.50 6.08
N GLU A 30 6.87 0.32 7.06
CA GLU A 30 7.49 0.41 8.39
C GLU A 30 6.97 -0.62 9.42
N GLN A 31 6.13 -1.57 8.99
CA GLN A 31 5.65 -2.63 9.88
C GLN A 31 6.76 -3.58 10.32
N THR A 32 6.59 -4.19 11.51
CA THR A 32 7.54 -5.17 12.09
C THR A 32 7.94 -6.28 11.12
N GLN A 33 7.04 -6.63 10.21
CA GLN A 33 7.34 -7.47 9.05
C GLN A 33 6.91 -6.74 7.79
N ALA A 34 7.87 -6.44 6.91
CA ALA A 34 7.58 -5.80 5.65
C ALA A 34 6.65 -6.67 4.78
N PRO A 35 5.67 -6.06 4.09
CA PRO A 35 4.77 -6.79 3.20
C PRO A 35 5.56 -7.36 2.02
N TYR A 36 5.07 -8.49 1.51
CA TYR A 36 5.57 -9.08 0.27
C TYR A 36 5.13 -8.24 -0.94
N GLU A 37 3.91 -7.72 -0.91
CA GLU A 37 3.36 -6.86 -1.96
C GLU A 37 2.34 -5.86 -1.39
N ILE A 38 2.23 -4.71 -2.04
CA ILE A 38 1.17 -3.73 -1.82
C ILE A 38 0.46 -3.52 -3.15
N LEU A 39 -0.85 -3.74 -3.17
CA LEU A 39 -1.71 -3.60 -4.34
C LEU A 39 -2.62 -2.39 -4.15
N LEU A 40 -2.48 -1.41 -5.04
CA LEU A 40 -3.30 -0.20 -5.08
C LEU A 40 -4.39 -0.37 -6.13
N SER A 41 -5.64 -0.20 -5.72
CA SER A 41 -6.80 -0.23 -6.62
C SER A 41 -7.55 1.08 -6.49
N ASP A 42 -7.46 1.95 -7.48
CA ASP A 42 -8.26 3.17 -7.50
C ASP A 42 -9.51 3.05 -8.37
N ASP A 43 -10.60 3.52 -7.78
CA ASP A 43 -11.97 3.33 -8.25
C ASP A 43 -12.45 4.59 -8.99
N GLY A 44 -11.59 5.12 -9.88
CA GLY A 44 -11.92 6.27 -10.71
C GLY A 44 -11.76 7.61 -10.00
N SER A 45 -10.68 7.81 -9.24
CA SER A 45 -10.44 9.12 -8.62
C SER A 45 -10.30 10.22 -9.68
N SER A 46 -10.74 11.42 -9.30
CA SER A 46 -10.54 12.62 -10.10
C SER A 46 -9.28 13.38 -9.68
N ASP A 47 -8.61 12.95 -8.61
CA ASP A 47 -7.33 13.47 -8.15
C ASP A 47 -6.15 12.64 -8.66
N ARG A 48 -4.91 13.06 -8.38
CA ARG A 48 -3.70 12.37 -8.87
C ARG A 48 -3.16 11.39 -7.84
N CYS A 49 -4.04 10.60 -7.21
CA CYS A 49 -3.66 9.62 -6.19
C CYS A 49 -2.52 8.69 -6.68
N TRP A 50 -2.61 8.23 -7.93
CA TRP A 50 -1.61 7.36 -8.57
C TRP A 50 -0.23 7.98 -8.83
N GLN A 51 -0.13 9.31 -8.92
CA GLN A 51 1.18 9.96 -9.18
C GLN A 51 2.00 10.12 -7.91
N SER A 52 1.38 9.93 -6.74
CA SER A 52 1.98 10.15 -5.43
C SER A 52 2.40 8.86 -4.71
N SER A 53 2.09 7.70 -5.30
CA SER A 53 2.50 6.36 -4.86
C SER A 53 3.92 6.00 -5.29
#